data_AF-A0A2M9ZPA9-F1
#
_entry.id   AF-A0A2M9ZPA9-F1
#
_cell.length_a   1.000
_cell.length_b   1.000
_cell.length_c   1.000
_cell.angle_alpha   90.00
_cell.angle_beta   90.00
_cell.angle_gamma   90.00
#
_symmetry.space_group_name_H-M   'P 1'
#
loop_
_entity.id
_entity.type
_entity.pdbx_description
1 polymer ?
#
loop_
_entity_poly.entity_id
_entity_poly.type
_entity_poly.pdbx_seq_one_letter_code
_entity_poly.pdbx_strand_id
1 'polypeptide(L)'
;MKFLSDTLILRLFISFSLFVFSYGVLSQEGEFVHAKKPVGESLSGIKKRADLPPAKISGTGLKAIAIVGEVDGEDGPQTSTYVNNIKGVSKVLRDRGVTVIEFYPPANRWKDIKDASKGANFILYAGHGVGTNLDKSPYDQREVGGFALGKDFVSNEMLRSDLKPADGAVVLFLGACFTAGNMAYDMGVIRDEEVKKRISMYSQPFIKTGFKGYFATWAPWTAQTIIAQLFAGKSYGETYLSQTSAPEVTKLSHPSFENSELWYHTKPPMTKPIYDYAFVGSPNILIQNSAPTNSGTDTEPEIKPSPSLSPAELQKKNKQLFVAIYSKQEDKALQFLQEGADPNADYQGWRPLHLSIVFDLPNLVKELVRRKASLNFQVDGYTPLSLATVYEKPELVAILENAGATKSRAVSKKPTAPKL
;
A
#
# COMPACT_ATOMS: atom_id res chain seq x y z
N MET A 1 -32.67 67.60 -74.87
CA MET A 1 -31.56 66.70 -75.24
C MET A 1 -31.26 65.80 -74.05
N LYS A 2 -31.15 64.49 -74.29
CA LYS A 2 -30.81 63.43 -73.33
C LYS A 2 -29.46 63.72 -72.65
N PHE A 3 -29.33 63.37 -71.37
CA PHE A 3 -28.47 62.27 -70.92
C PHE A 3 -28.84 61.87 -69.48
N LEU A 4 -29.02 60.56 -69.30
CA LEU A 4 -29.31 59.85 -68.07
C LEU A 4 -28.07 59.81 -67.16
N SER A 5 -28.28 59.87 -65.85
CA SER A 5 -27.97 58.73 -64.97
C SER A 5 -28.38 59.05 -63.54
N ASP A 6 -29.25 58.20 -63.01
CA ASP A 6 -29.68 58.10 -61.63
C ASP A 6 -28.50 57.96 -60.64
N THR A 7 -28.68 58.45 -59.42
CA THR A 7 -28.42 57.61 -58.25
C THR A 7 -29.22 58.10 -57.05
N LEU A 8 -30.09 57.18 -56.65
CA LEU A 8 -31.09 57.23 -55.62
C LEU A 8 -30.45 57.02 -54.25
N ILE A 9 -30.97 57.76 -53.27
CA ILE A 9 -30.67 57.67 -51.84
C ILE A 9 -30.95 56.24 -51.36
N LEU A 10 -29.91 55.47 -51.03
CA LEU A 10 -30.04 54.15 -50.41
C LEU A 10 -29.92 54.29 -48.88
N ARG A 11 -31.06 54.14 -48.19
CA ARG A 11 -31.13 53.89 -46.76
C ARG A 11 -30.50 52.53 -46.47
N LEU A 12 -29.43 52.52 -45.69
CA LEU A 12 -28.74 51.30 -45.27
C LEU A 12 -29.62 50.56 -44.24
N PHE A 13 -30.38 49.56 -44.70
CA PHE A 13 -30.90 48.49 -43.84
C PHE A 13 -29.74 47.53 -43.53
N ILE A 14 -29.19 47.60 -42.32
CA ILE A 14 -28.30 46.54 -41.82
C ILE A 14 -29.20 45.44 -41.28
N SER A 15 -29.37 44.36 -42.06
CA SER A 15 -29.89 43.11 -41.53
C SER A 15 -28.85 42.53 -40.57
N PHE A 16 -29.17 42.46 -39.28
CA PHE A 16 -28.38 41.72 -38.32
C PHE A 16 -28.67 40.22 -38.51
N SER A 17 -28.00 39.59 -39.48
CA SER A 17 -27.91 38.14 -39.53
C SER A 17 -27.11 37.69 -38.32
N LEU A 18 -27.78 37.07 -37.34
CA LEU A 18 -27.12 36.28 -36.30
C LEU A 18 -26.34 35.16 -37.00
N PHE A 19 -25.07 35.40 -37.30
CA PHE A 19 -24.11 34.33 -37.42
C PHE A 19 -23.84 33.84 -36.01
N VAL A 20 -24.59 32.81 -35.60
CA VAL A 20 -24.16 31.95 -34.51
C VAL A 20 -22.90 31.25 -35.02
N PHE A 21 -21.74 31.87 -34.79
CA PHE A 21 -20.49 31.13 -34.76
C PHE A 21 -20.62 30.18 -33.58
N SER A 22 -21.08 28.97 -33.87
CA SER A 22 -20.76 27.80 -33.06
C SER A 22 -19.24 27.68 -33.11
N TYR A 23 -18.55 28.42 -32.23
CA TYR A 23 -17.26 27.99 -31.75
C TYR A 23 -17.52 26.63 -31.10
N GLY A 24 -17.38 25.58 -31.89
CA GLY A 24 -17.01 24.30 -31.35
C GLY A 24 -15.75 24.59 -30.54
N VAL A 25 -15.91 24.65 -29.22
CA VAL A 25 -14.79 24.48 -28.30
C VAL A 25 -14.30 23.08 -28.64
N LEU A 26 -13.34 23.03 -29.55
CA LEU A 26 -12.49 21.89 -29.72
C LEU A 26 -11.77 21.81 -28.38
N SER A 27 -12.31 21.02 -27.45
CA SER A 27 -11.54 20.61 -26.29
C SER A 27 -10.30 19.97 -26.89
N GLN A 28 -9.18 20.66 -26.80
CA GLN A 28 -7.92 19.95 -26.66
C GLN A 28 -8.10 19.19 -25.35
N GLU A 29 -8.64 17.97 -25.47
CA GLU A 29 -8.35 16.91 -24.53
C GLU A 29 -6.84 16.83 -24.53
N GLY A 30 -6.21 17.56 -23.61
CA GLY A 30 -4.87 17.23 -23.19
C GLY A 30 -4.99 15.78 -22.75
N GLU A 31 -4.41 14.86 -23.52
CA GLU A 31 -4.34 13.46 -23.12
C GLU A 31 -3.75 13.46 -21.70
N PHE A 32 -4.60 13.18 -20.72
CA PHE A 32 -4.14 12.86 -19.38
C PHE A 32 -3.46 11.50 -19.53
N VAL A 33 -2.16 11.51 -19.86
CA VAL A 33 -1.38 10.29 -19.99
C VAL A 33 -1.10 9.78 -18.58
N HIS A 34 -2.06 9.04 -18.00
CA HIS A 34 -1.83 8.32 -16.76
C HIS A 34 -0.71 7.31 -16.98
N ALA A 35 0.23 7.26 -16.05
CA ALA A 35 1.24 6.22 -16.12
C ALA A 35 0.58 4.85 -16.02
N LYS A 36 0.84 3.99 -17.02
CA LYS A 36 0.26 2.63 -17.16
C LYS A 36 0.65 1.65 -16.03
N LYS A 37 1.46 2.09 -15.06
CA LYS A 37 1.94 1.32 -13.90
C LYS A 37 1.97 2.23 -12.69
N PRO A 38 1.85 1.71 -11.45
CA PRO A 38 2.10 2.48 -10.24
C PRO A 38 3.48 3.14 -10.36
N VAL A 39 3.50 4.46 -10.53
CA VAL A 39 4.76 5.18 -10.70
C VAL A 39 5.56 4.98 -9.42
N GLY A 40 6.82 4.58 -9.54
CA GLY A 40 7.64 4.23 -8.39
C GLY A 40 7.74 2.74 -8.07
N GLU A 41 6.92 1.83 -8.60
CA GLU A 41 7.10 0.37 -8.35
C GLU A 41 8.50 -0.15 -8.78
N SER A 42 9.03 0.38 -9.87
CA SER A 42 10.39 0.06 -10.34
C SER A 42 11.48 0.77 -9.55
N LEU A 43 11.15 1.85 -8.83
CA LEU A 43 12.11 2.78 -8.20
C LEU A 43 12.04 2.78 -6.67
N SER A 44 11.02 2.16 -6.08
CA SER A 44 10.79 2.10 -4.64
C SER A 44 11.86 1.24 -4.00
N GLY A 45 12.50 1.78 -2.97
CA GLY A 45 13.43 1.04 -2.11
C GLY A 45 12.75 0.15 -1.09
N ILE A 46 11.42 0.22 -1.02
CA ILE A 46 10.60 -0.52 -0.08
C ILE A 46 10.49 -1.98 -0.55
N LYS A 47 10.44 -2.90 0.41
CA LYS A 47 10.33 -4.34 0.15
C LYS A 47 9.18 -4.61 -0.81
N LYS A 48 9.43 -5.22 -1.98
CA LYS A 48 8.43 -5.47 -3.04
C LYS A 48 7.42 -6.60 -2.76
N ARG A 49 7.23 -6.96 -1.48
CA ARG A 49 6.34 -8.05 -1.05
C ARG A 49 5.73 -7.70 0.29
N ALA A 50 4.46 -8.01 0.45
CA ALA A 50 3.74 -7.77 1.69
C ALA A 50 4.29 -8.68 2.78
N ASP A 51 4.66 -8.08 3.90
CA ASP A 51 4.99 -8.80 5.13
C ASP A 51 3.72 -8.85 5.98
N LEU A 52 3.15 -10.05 6.10
CA LEU A 52 1.87 -10.28 6.75
C LEU A 52 2.07 -11.12 8.03
N PRO A 53 2.72 -10.58 9.08
CA PRO A 53 2.97 -11.34 10.30
C PRO A 53 1.64 -11.73 10.97
N PRO A 54 1.58 -12.85 11.73
CA PRO A 54 0.37 -13.23 12.45
C PRO A 54 -0.16 -12.12 13.35
N ALA A 55 -1.48 -12.06 13.49
CA ALA A 55 -2.13 -11.11 14.39
C ALA A 55 -1.85 -11.48 15.85
N LYS A 56 -1.44 -10.49 16.64
CA LYS A 56 -1.40 -10.55 18.11
C LYS A 56 -2.64 -9.93 18.75
N ILE A 57 -3.32 -9.06 17.99
CA ILE A 57 -4.53 -8.35 18.41
C ILE A 57 -5.64 -8.71 17.43
N SER A 58 -6.83 -9.01 17.93
CA SER A 58 -8.02 -9.22 17.09
C SER A 58 -8.65 -7.88 16.71
N GLY A 59 -9.07 -7.77 15.46
CA GLY A 59 -9.84 -6.65 14.92
C GLY A 59 -11.35 -6.83 15.02
N THR A 60 -11.84 -7.87 15.70
CA THR A 60 -13.27 -8.05 15.99
C THR A 60 -13.83 -6.80 16.68
N GLY A 61 -14.92 -6.25 16.13
CA GLY A 61 -15.54 -5.02 16.61
C GLY A 61 -14.99 -3.74 15.97
N LEU A 62 -13.86 -3.81 15.26
CA LEU A 62 -13.34 -2.69 14.48
C LEU A 62 -14.02 -2.62 13.12
N LYS A 63 -14.15 -1.39 12.61
CA LYS A 63 -14.77 -1.10 11.31
C LYS A 63 -13.80 -0.40 10.36
N ALA A 64 -13.82 -0.82 9.11
CA ALA A 64 -13.07 -0.21 8.02
C ALA A 64 -13.98 0.20 6.87
N ILE A 65 -13.69 1.35 6.28
CA ILE A 65 -14.29 1.81 5.02
C ILE A 65 -13.22 1.81 3.95
N ALA A 66 -13.46 1.10 2.86
CA ALA A 66 -12.55 0.97 1.73
C ALA A 66 -13.15 1.69 0.52
N ILE A 67 -12.46 2.71 0.01
CA ILE A 67 -12.98 3.62 -1.02
C ILE A 67 -12.08 3.54 -2.25
N VAL A 68 -12.67 3.43 -3.43
CA VAL A 68 -11.99 3.65 -4.69
C VAL A 68 -12.65 4.76 -5.48
N GLY A 69 -11.85 5.74 -5.92
CA GLY A 69 -12.23 6.75 -6.89
C GLY A 69 -11.95 6.29 -8.32
N GLU A 70 -12.75 6.75 -9.28
CA GLU A 70 -12.48 6.54 -10.70
C GLU A 70 -11.19 7.24 -11.13
N VAL A 71 -10.39 6.57 -11.96
CA VAL A 71 -9.13 7.11 -12.47
C VAL A 71 -9.18 7.33 -13.97
N ASP A 72 -9.64 6.32 -14.71
CA ASP A 72 -9.82 6.29 -16.16
C ASP A 72 -11.25 5.82 -16.52
N GLY A 73 -12.23 6.25 -15.73
CA GLY A 73 -13.65 5.84 -15.81
C GLY A 73 -13.99 4.64 -14.93
N GLU A 74 -15.29 4.38 -14.77
CA GLU A 74 -15.84 3.33 -13.88
C GLU A 74 -15.24 1.93 -14.17
N ASP A 75 -15.16 1.55 -15.44
CA ASP A 75 -14.64 0.25 -15.89
C ASP A 75 -13.19 0.33 -16.44
N GLY A 76 -12.51 1.45 -16.20
CA GLY A 76 -11.17 1.69 -16.71
C GLY A 76 -10.12 0.70 -16.15
N PRO A 77 -9.08 0.33 -16.93
CA PRO A 77 -8.02 -0.58 -16.48
C PRO A 77 -7.32 -0.13 -15.19
N GLN A 78 -7.09 1.18 -15.01
CA GLN A 78 -6.44 1.71 -13.83
C GLN A 78 -7.38 1.72 -12.63
N THR A 79 -8.65 2.12 -12.81
CA THR A 79 -9.70 1.98 -11.80
C THR A 79 -9.81 0.54 -11.31
N SER A 80 -9.88 -0.43 -12.23
CA SER A 80 -9.92 -1.87 -11.92
C SER A 80 -8.69 -2.34 -11.12
N THR A 81 -7.51 -1.79 -11.44
CA THR A 81 -6.27 -2.08 -10.71
C THR A 81 -6.35 -1.57 -9.27
N TYR A 82 -6.85 -0.35 -9.04
CA TYR A 82 -7.03 0.19 -7.68
C TYR A 82 -8.09 -0.57 -6.89
N VAL A 83 -9.18 -1.01 -7.52
CA VAL A 83 -10.17 -1.91 -6.91
C VAL A 83 -9.49 -3.20 -6.43
N ASN A 84 -8.71 -3.85 -7.29
CA ASN A 84 -8.01 -5.09 -6.92
C ASN A 84 -7.00 -4.88 -5.79
N ASN A 85 -6.27 -3.77 -5.81
CA ASN A 85 -5.31 -3.41 -4.77
C ASN A 85 -6.02 -3.20 -3.41
N ILE A 86 -7.11 -2.43 -3.39
CA ILE A 86 -7.90 -2.19 -2.17
C ILE A 86 -8.59 -3.47 -1.69
N LYS A 87 -9.06 -4.36 -2.58
CA LYS A 87 -9.56 -5.69 -2.20
C LYS A 87 -8.48 -6.51 -1.49
N GLY A 88 -7.22 -6.43 -1.94
CA GLY A 88 -6.09 -7.06 -1.27
C GLY A 88 -5.90 -6.56 0.17
N VAL A 89 -5.92 -5.24 0.38
CA VAL A 89 -5.82 -4.63 1.72
C VAL A 89 -7.03 -4.98 2.59
N SER A 90 -8.23 -4.94 1.99
CA SER A 90 -9.49 -5.28 2.65
C SER A 90 -9.54 -6.75 3.07
N LYS A 91 -8.95 -7.64 2.28
CA LYS A 91 -8.77 -9.04 2.67
C LYS A 91 -7.89 -9.15 3.91
N VAL A 92 -6.76 -8.44 3.98
CA VAL A 92 -5.91 -8.44 5.18
C VAL A 92 -6.72 -7.96 6.40
N LEU A 93 -7.50 -6.88 6.28
CA LEU A 93 -8.37 -6.43 7.37
C LEU A 93 -9.38 -7.49 7.82
N ARG A 94 -10.06 -8.15 6.88
CA ARG A 94 -11.01 -9.24 7.18
C ARG A 94 -10.32 -10.43 7.84
N ASP A 95 -9.12 -10.79 7.38
CA ASP A 95 -8.30 -11.84 7.99
C ASP A 95 -7.87 -11.47 9.44
N ARG A 96 -7.94 -10.19 9.81
CA ARG A 96 -7.75 -9.70 11.20
C ARG A 96 -9.05 -9.61 12.00
N GLY A 97 -10.20 -9.95 11.43
CA GLY A 97 -11.51 -9.87 12.09
C GLY A 97 -12.20 -8.51 11.97
N VAL A 98 -11.67 -7.57 11.17
CA VAL A 98 -12.27 -6.25 10.95
C VAL A 98 -13.47 -6.36 10.02
N THR A 99 -14.55 -5.66 10.35
CA THR A 99 -15.69 -5.49 9.44
C THR A 99 -15.34 -4.45 8.38
N VAL A 100 -15.33 -4.85 7.10
CA VAL A 100 -14.97 -3.96 5.99
C VAL A 100 -16.18 -3.68 5.10
N ILE A 101 -16.48 -2.40 4.89
CA ILE A 101 -17.48 -1.91 3.93
C ILE A 101 -16.73 -1.29 2.75
N GLU A 102 -17.01 -1.76 1.54
CA GLU A 102 -16.31 -1.38 0.30
C GLU A 102 -17.20 -0.52 -0.59
N PHE A 103 -16.64 0.57 -1.11
CA PHE A 103 -17.28 1.53 -2.01
C PHE A 103 -16.41 1.69 -3.25
N TYR A 104 -16.84 1.10 -4.35
CA TYR A 104 -16.15 1.12 -5.64
C TYR A 104 -17.04 1.75 -6.71
N PRO A 105 -16.48 2.37 -7.75
CA PRO A 105 -17.28 2.91 -8.84
C PRO A 105 -18.20 1.84 -9.47
N PRO A 106 -19.42 2.22 -9.88
CA PRO A 106 -20.09 3.52 -9.67
C PRO A 106 -20.71 3.71 -8.27
N ALA A 107 -20.67 2.68 -7.42
CA ALA A 107 -21.26 2.66 -6.08
C ALA A 107 -20.36 3.28 -5.00
N ASN A 108 -19.81 4.46 -5.26
CA ASN A 108 -18.87 5.18 -4.38
C ASN A 108 -19.29 6.62 -4.08
N ARG A 109 -20.59 6.91 -4.07
CA ARG A 109 -21.12 8.24 -3.77
C ARG A 109 -20.77 8.68 -2.36
N TRP A 110 -20.40 9.95 -2.20
CA TRP A 110 -19.96 10.46 -0.89
C TRP A 110 -21.03 10.34 0.20
N LYS A 111 -22.32 10.53 -0.14
CA LYS A 111 -23.42 10.41 0.82
C LYS A 111 -23.42 9.05 1.53
N ASP A 112 -23.23 7.98 0.77
CA ASP A 112 -23.30 6.61 1.30
C ASP A 112 -22.04 6.28 2.11
N ILE A 113 -20.87 6.72 1.61
CA ILE A 113 -19.58 6.60 2.32
C ILE A 113 -19.63 7.32 3.66
N LYS A 114 -20.12 8.56 3.67
CA LYS A 114 -20.22 9.40 4.87
C LYS A 114 -20.97 8.66 5.96
N ASP A 115 -22.17 8.17 5.66
CA ASP A 115 -23.00 7.53 6.67
C ASP A 115 -22.38 6.24 7.19
N ALA A 116 -21.76 5.43 6.31
CA ALA A 116 -21.06 4.21 6.72
C ALA A 116 -19.81 4.48 7.57
N SER A 117 -19.12 5.60 7.33
CA SER A 117 -17.83 5.95 7.96
C SER A 117 -17.89 6.38 9.42
N LYS A 118 -19.07 6.65 9.98
CA LYS A 118 -19.23 7.06 11.39
C LYS A 118 -18.67 5.98 12.33
N GLY A 119 -17.68 6.32 13.15
CA GLY A 119 -17.00 5.40 14.05
C GLY A 119 -16.11 4.37 13.34
N ALA A 120 -15.66 4.64 12.10
CA ALA A 120 -14.67 3.78 11.45
C ALA A 120 -13.29 3.92 12.14
N ASN A 121 -12.62 2.79 12.33
CA ASN A 121 -11.23 2.70 12.79
C ASN A 121 -10.26 2.81 11.62
N PHE A 122 -10.70 2.46 10.42
CA PHE A 122 -9.87 2.55 9.21
C PHE A 122 -10.64 3.22 8.08
N ILE A 123 -9.99 4.14 7.38
CA ILE A 123 -10.42 4.59 6.06
C ILE A 123 -9.30 4.29 5.08
N LEU A 124 -9.59 3.50 4.05
CA LEU A 124 -8.68 3.23 2.94
C LEU A 124 -9.16 4.00 1.72
N TYR A 125 -8.25 4.63 0.98
CA TYR A 125 -8.56 5.28 -0.28
C TYR A 125 -7.53 4.97 -1.35
N ALA A 126 -8.00 4.63 -2.55
CA ALA A 126 -7.20 4.62 -3.77
C ALA A 126 -7.94 5.34 -4.91
N GLY A 127 -7.22 6.09 -5.72
CA GLY A 127 -7.80 6.89 -6.79
C GLY A 127 -6.93 8.09 -7.11
N HIS A 128 -7.53 9.12 -7.73
CA HIS A 128 -6.82 10.38 -7.98
C HIS A 128 -6.42 11.07 -6.68
N GLY A 129 -5.23 11.66 -6.70
CA GLY A 129 -4.86 12.67 -5.71
C GLY A 129 -5.46 14.01 -6.10
N VAL A 130 -5.78 14.84 -5.10
CA VAL A 130 -6.38 16.15 -5.32
C VAL A 130 -5.34 17.23 -5.11
N GLY A 131 -5.18 18.09 -6.11
CA GLY A 131 -4.25 19.21 -6.08
C GLY A 131 -4.69 20.35 -7.00
N THR A 132 -3.92 21.43 -6.96
CA THR A 132 -4.09 22.66 -7.75
C THR A 132 -2.90 22.84 -8.69
N ASN A 133 -2.96 23.78 -9.65
CA ASN A 133 -1.78 24.12 -10.49
C ASN A 133 -1.17 22.90 -11.21
N LEU A 134 -2.02 22.05 -11.81
CA LEU A 134 -1.62 20.80 -12.46
C LEU A 134 -1.10 20.99 -13.90
N ASP A 135 -1.21 22.19 -14.45
CA ASP A 135 -0.90 22.51 -15.84
C ASP A 135 0.55 22.95 -16.07
N LYS A 136 1.27 23.40 -15.02
CA LYS A 136 2.61 23.99 -15.17
C LYS A 136 3.60 23.60 -14.06
N SER A 137 4.75 23.06 -14.48
CA SER A 137 5.94 22.89 -13.63
C SER A 137 6.41 24.25 -13.08
N PRO A 138 6.78 24.38 -11.79
CA PRO A 138 7.17 23.33 -10.83
C PRO A 138 6.02 22.64 -10.07
N TYR A 139 4.76 22.82 -10.47
CA TYR A 139 3.59 22.22 -9.82
C TYR A 139 3.53 22.52 -8.32
N ASP A 140 3.92 23.73 -7.95
CA ASP A 140 3.80 24.25 -6.58
C ASP A 140 2.32 24.27 -6.21
N GLN A 141 1.93 23.37 -5.32
CA GLN A 141 0.53 23.17 -4.96
C GLN A 141 0.10 24.27 -3.98
N ARG A 142 -0.95 25.02 -4.31
CA ARG A 142 -1.54 26.00 -3.38
C ARG A 142 -2.42 25.32 -2.34
N GLU A 143 -3.17 24.33 -2.79
CA GLU A 143 -4.00 23.46 -1.96
C GLU A 143 -3.95 22.03 -2.52
N VAL A 144 -3.94 21.06 -1.61
CA VAL A 144 -4.12 19.63 -1.87
C VAL A 144 -5.04 19.04 -0.81
N GLY A 145 -5.60 17.85 -1.09
CA GLY A 145 -6.41 17.12 -0.11
C GLY A 145 -7.84 16.90 -0.56
N GLY A 146 -8.49 15.90 0.04
CA GLY A 146 -9.82 15.45 -0.36
C GLY A 146 -9.83 14.08 -1.02
N PHE A 147 -11.01 13.68 -1.49
CA PHE A 147 -11.23 12.49 -2.30
C PHE A 147 -11.83 12.88 -3.65
N ALA A 148 -11.35 12.24 -4.72
CA ALA A 148 -11.92 12.32 -6.06
C ALA A 148 -12.70 11.02 -6.33
N LEU A 149 -14.01 11.12 -6.48
CA LEU A 149 -14.93 9.97 -6.58
C LEU A 149 -15.68 10.01 -7.91
N GLY A 150 -14.93 10.21 -9.01
CA GLY A 150 -15.50 10.41 -10.35
C GLY A 150 -16.22 11.75 -10.44
N LYS A 151 -17.55 11.72 -10.48
CA LYS A 151 -18.39 12.94 -10.56
C LYS A 151 -18.49 13.71 -9.23
N ASP A 152 -18.20 13.03 -8.12
CA ASP A 152 -18.20 13.64 -6.79
C ASP A 152 -16.78 14.06 -6.40
N PHE A 153 -16.67 15.27 -5.83
CA PHE A 153 -15.45 15.76 -5.20
C PHE A 153 -15.70 16.03 -3.71
N VAL A 154 -14.87 15.46 -2.85
CA VAL A 154 -14.95 15.63 -1.39
C VAL A 154 -13.84 16.55 -0.94
N SER A 155 -14.20 17.77 -0.53
CA SER A 155 -13.24 18.79 -0.09
C SER A 155 -12.70 18.56 1.31
N ASN A 156 -11.62 19.25 1.65
CA ASN A 156 -11.06 19.29 3.01
C ASN A 156 -12.07 19.78 4.06
N GLU A 157 -13.02 20.65 3.69
CA GLU A 157 -14.12 21.12 4.55
C GLU A 157 -15.14 20.01 4.81
N MET A 158 -15.51 19.27 3.75
CA MET A 158 -16.43 18.13 3.83
C MET A 158 -15.83 17.02 4.69
N LEU A 159 -14.56 16.67 4.50
CA LEU A 159 -13.88 15.67 5.34
C LEU A 159 -13.95 16.02 6.83
N ARG A 160 -13.67 17.29 7.18
CA ARG A 160 -13.69 17.77 8.57
C ARG A 160 -15.07 17.77 9.20
N SER A 161 -16.08 18.15 8.43
CA SER A 161 -17.46 18.23 8.92
C SER A 161 -18.11 16.85 9.02
N ASP A 162 -17.93 16.03 7.99
CA ASP A 162 -18.67 14.78 7.80
C ASP A 162 -18.03 13.57 8.48
N LEU A 163 -16.69 13.45 8.49
CA LEU A 163 -16.04 12.29 9.10
C LEU A 163 -16.08 12.38 10.63
N LYS A 164 -16.31 11.23 11.26
CA LYS A 164 -16.35 11.03 12.71
C LYS A 164 -15.64 9.72 13.05
N PRO A 165 -14.30 9.67 13.00
CA PRO A 165 -13.55 8.45 13.24
C PRO A 165 -13.71 7.94 14.68
N ALA A 166 -13.45 6.64 14.88
CA ALA A 166 -13.22 6.11 16.22
C ALA A 166 -11.90 6.64 16.81
N ASP A 167 -11.72 6.55 18.13
CA ASP A 167 -10.43 6.86 18.73
C ASP A 167 -9.35 5.89 18.22
N GLY A 168 -8.14 6.38 18.01
CA GLY A 168 -7.08 5.60 17.37
C GLY A 168 -7.35 5.25 15.90
N ALA A 169 -8.24 5.97 15.19
CA ALA A 169 -8.47 5.67 13.78
C ALA A 169 -7.27 6.01 12.91
N VAL A 170 -7.13 5.24 11.82
CA VAL A 170 -6.10 5.38 10.81
C VAL A 170 -6.72 5.64 9.44
N VAL A 171 -6.12 6.55 8.67
CA VAL A 171 -6.39 6.69 7.23
C VAL A 171 -5.18 6.18 6.43
N LEU A 172 -5.44 5.40 5.38
CA LEU A 172 -4.43 4.85 4.48
C LEU A 172 -4.74 5.23 3.04
N PHE A 173 -3.83 5.98 2.41
CA PHE A 173 -3.86 6.31 1.00
C PHE A 173 -2.98 5.34 0.20
N LEU A 174 -3.53 4.82 -0.90
CA LEU A 174 -2.83 3.92 -1.81
C LEU A 174 -2.79 4.50 -3.23
N GLY A 175 -1.61 4.96 -3.64
CA GLY A 175 -1.30 5.38 -5.00
C GLY A 175 -1.96 6.67 -5.47
N ALA A 176 -2.49 7.48 -4.55
CA ALA A 176 -3.02 8.80 -4.85
C ALA A 176 -1.91 9.86 -4.86
N CYS A 177 -1.92 10.75 -5.87
CA CYS A 177 -0.94 11.83 -5.99
C CYS A 177 -0.92 12.75 -4.75
N PHE A 178 0.24 13.35 -4.47
CA PHE A 178 0.51 14.29 -3.37
C PHE A 178 0.48 13.69 -1.96
N THR A 179 -0.22 12.58 -1.75
CA THR A 179 -0.46 12.00 -0.42
C THR A 179 0.83 11.58 0.31
N ALA A 180 1.82 11.09 -0.43
CA ALA A 180 3.16 10.77 0.05
C ALA A 180 4.22 11.81 -0.38
N GLY A 181 3.80 12.93 -0.98
CA GLY A 181 4.67 13.99 -1.52
C GLY A 181 4.66 14.07 -3.04
N ASN A 182 5.02 12.99 -3.74
CA ASN A 182 5.08 13.00 -5.20
C ASN A 182 3.73 12.95 -5.90
N MET A 183 3.72 13.39 -7.15
CA MET A 183 2.76 12.96 -8.17
C MET A 183 3.47 12.20 -9.29
N ALA A 184 2.68 11.63 -10.20
CA ALA A 184 3.19 10.74 -11.26
C ALA A 184 4.25 11.42 -12.14
N TYR A 185 4.16 12.74 -12.33
CA TYR A 185 4.95 13.50 -13.30
C TYR A 185 6.15 14.26 -12.71
N ASP A 186 6.33 14.25 -11.38
CA ASP A 186 7.39 15.01 -10.71
C ASP A 186 8.34 14.16 -9.86
N MET A 187 8.33 12.83 -10.09
CA MET A 187 9.28 11.91 -9.48
C MET A 187 10.71 12.28 -9.86
N GLY A 188 11.59 12.44 -8.86
CA GLY A 188 12.95 12.89 -9.06
C GLY A 188 13.12 14.39 -9.31
N VAL A 189 12.03 15.18 -9.26
CA VAL A 189 12.05 16.63 -9.51
C VAL A 189 11.93 17.42 -8.20
N ILE A 190 10.90 17.11 -7.39
CA ILE A 190 10.64 17.83 -6.14
C ILE A 190 11.65 17.50 -5.04
N ARG A 191 11.70 18.35 -4.02
CA ARG A 191 12.60 18.25 -2.87
C ARG A 191 11.84 18.35 -1.56
N ASP A 192 12.57 18.16 -0.48
CA ASP A 192 12.07 18.05 0.89
C ASP A 192 11.07 19.14 1.30
N GLU A 193 11.30 20.40 0.93
CA GLU A 193 10.38 21.51 1.26
C GLU A 193 8.97 21.32 0.65
N GLU A 194 8.90 21.00 -0.65
CA GLU A 194 7.62 20.78 -1.32
C GLU A 194 6.94 19.49 -0.85
N VAL A 195 7.73 18.45 -0.56
CA VAL A 195 7.24 17.17 -0.02
C VAL A 195 6.61 17.38 1.36
N LYS A 196 7.33 18.05 2.26
CA LYS A 196 6.84 18.42 3.60
C LYS A 196 5.55 19.23 3.49
N LYS A 197 5.51 20.23 2.61
CA LYS A 197 4.33 21.06 2.36
C LYS A 197 3.14 20.22 1.93
N ARG A 198 3.29 19.38 0.89
CA ARG A 198 2.21 18.54 0.35
C ARG A 198 1.69 17.52 1.35
N ILE A 199 2.58 16.77 2.01
CA ILE A 199 2.18 15.77 3.02
C ILE A 199 1.45 16.46 4.17
N SER A 200 1.95 17.62 4.62
CA SER A 200 1.31 18.37 5.70
C SER A 200 -0.10 18.83 5.30
N MET A 201 -0.25 19.45 4.12
CA MET A 201 -1.57 19.92 3.65
C MET A 201 -2.56 18.76 3.46
N TYR A 202 -2.13 17.63 2.86
CA TYR A 202 -3.03 16.51 2.57
C TYR A 202 -3.48 15.77 3.82
N SER A 203 -2.57 15.59 4.79
CA SER A 203 -2.87 14.90 6.06
C SER A 203 -3.66 15.77 7.05
N GLN A 204 -3.51 17.10 6.97
CA GLN A 204 -4.12 18.06 7.91
C GLN A 204 -5.63 17.84 8.17
N PRO A 205 -6.52 17.71 7.16
CA PRO A 205 -7.94 17.51 7.42
C PRO A 205 -8.21 16.24 8.23
N PHE A 206 -7.44 15.16 8.06
CA PHE A 206 -7.62 13.91 8.79
C PHE A 206 -7.15 14.03 10.24
N ILE A 207 -5.96 14.59 10.47
CA ILE A 207 -5.44 14.81 11.83
C ILE A 207 -6.37 15.74 12.62
N LYS A 208 -6.84 16.82 11.98
CA LYS A 208 -7.80 17.76 12.60
C LYS A 208 -9.15 17.10 12.94
N THR A 209 -9.54 16.07 12.20
CA THR A 209 -10.80 15.34 12.42
C THR A 209 -10.68 14.25 13.50
N GLY A 210 -9.46 13.97 13.97
CA GLY A 210 -9.22 13.03 15.08
C GLY A 210 -8.52 11.73 14.68
N PHE A 211 -8.15 11.55 13.41
CA PHE A 211 -7.30 10.43 13.01
C PHE A 211 -5.94 10.52 13.72
N LYS A 212 -5.50 9.39 14.25
CA LYS A 212 -4.24 9.28 15.00
C LYS A 212 -3.07 8.81 14.15
N GLY A 213 -3.37 8.21 12.99
CA GLY A 213 -2.40 7.84 11.97
C GLY A 213 -2.92 8.15 10.57
N TYR A 214 -2.05 8.76 9.76
CA TYR A 214 -2.19 8.92 8.33
C TYR A 214 -1.02 8.18 7.69
N PHE A 215 -1.31 7.23 6.83
CA PHE A 215 -0.30 6.53 6.04
C PHE A 215 -0.58 6.77 4.57
N ALA A 216 0.45 6.99 3.77
CA ALA A 216 0.33 7.10 2.33
C ALA A 216 1.41 6.29 1.67
N THR A 217 1.06 5.46 0.70
CA THR A 217 2.04 4.69 -0.06
C THR A 217 1.59 4.48 -1.50
N TRP A 218 2.52 4.37 -2.45
CA TRP A 218 2.21 3.99 -3.84
C TRP A 218 2.32 2.49 -4.09
N ALA A 219 2.77 1.73 -3.08
CA ALA A 219 3.02 0.30 -3.17
C ALA A 219 1.88 -0.51 -2.52
N PRO A 220 1.12 -1.32 -3.30
CA PRO A 220 0.01 -2.11 -2.75
C PRO A 220 0.43 -3.11 -1.67
N TRP A 221 1.62 -3.69 -1.79
CA TRP A 221 2.16 -4.60 -0.78
C TRP A 221 2.53 -3.87 0.52
N THR A 222 3.02 -2.64 0.44
CA THR A 222 3.31 -1.80 1.61
C THR A 222 2.02 -1.48 2.35
N ALA A 223 0.94 -1.14 1.63
CA ALA A 223 -0.39 -0.95 2.20
C ALA A 223 -0.88 -2.19 2.96
N GLN A 224 -0.73 -3.39 2.37
CA GLN A 224 -1.06 -4.65 3.03
C GLN A 224 -0.19 -4.89 4.28
N THR A 225 1.12 -4.64 4.20
CA THR A 225 2.03 -4.75 5.34
C THR A 225 1.63 -3.81 6.48
N ILE A 226 1.31 -2.55 6.18
CA ILE A 226 0.90 -1.56 7.18
C ILE A 226 -0.27 -2.13 7.99
N ILE A 227 -1.35 -2.54 7.32
CA ILE A 227 -2.49 -3.15 7.99
C ILE A 227 -2.07 -4.37 8.81
N ALA A 228 -1.30 -5.28 8.24
CA ALA A 228 -0.88 -6.49 8.95
C ALA A 228 -0.07 -6.21 10.23
N GLN A 229 0.82 -5.22 10.19
CA GLN A 229 1.70 -4.86 11.29
C GLN A 229 0.95 -4.14 12.41
N LEU A 230 -0.07 -3.35 12.09
CA LEU A 230 -0.94 -2.70 13.10
C LEU A 230 -1.59 -3.72 14.06
N PHE A 231 -1.89 -4.92 13.56
CA PHE A 231 -2.44 -6.02 14.36
C PHE A 231 -1.36 -6.95 14.94
N ALA A 232 -0.08 -6.71 14.65
CA ALA A 232 1.04 -7.51 15.16
C ALA A 232 1.60 -6.99 16.50
N GLY A 233 0.89 -6.07 17.15
CA GLY A 233 1.29 -5.42 18.40
C GLY A 233 2.38 -4.35 18.21
N LYS A 234 2.47 -3.78 17.00
CA LYS A 234 3.36 -2.65 16.72
C LYS A 234 2.64 -1.32 16.87
N SER A 235 3.39 -0.31 17.29
CA SER A 235 2.93 1.07 17.20
C SER A 235 2.82 1.54 15.74
N TYR A 236 2.20 2.69 15.51
CA TYR A 236 2.11 3.28 14.16
C TYR A 236 3.49 3.58 13.58
N GLY A 237 4.41 4.09 14.40
CA GLY A 237 5.77 4.38 13.98
C GLY A 237 6.58 3.12 13.66
N GLU A 238 6.48 2.08 14.50
CA GLU A 238 7.11 0.78 14.23
C GLU A 238 6.53 0.10 12.98
N THR A 239 5.23 0.27 12.77
CA THR A 239 4.54 -0.18 11.55
C THR A 239 5.12 0.53 10.33
N TYR A 240 5.25 1.86 10.37
CA TYR A 240 5.86 2.62 9.29
C TYR A 240 7.27 2.12 8.97
N LEU A 241 8.11 2.04 9.99
CA LEU A 241 9.52 1.64 9.89
C LEU A 241 9.71 0.18 9.45
N SER A 242 8.70 -0.69 9.55
CA SER A 242 8.80 -2.09 9.12
C SER A 242 9.04 -2.27 7.61
N GLN A 243 8.78 -1.22 6.82
CA GLN A 243 8.89 -1.21 5.36
C GLN A 243 10.03 -0.33 4.84
N THR A 244 10.81 0.28 5.73
CA THR A 244 11.91 1.18 5.37
C THR A 244 13.08 0.98 6.33
N SER A 245 14.21 1.62 6.07
CA SER A 245 15.36 1.66 6.98
C SER A 245 15.42 3.02 7.66
N ALA A 246 15.65 3.07 8.97
CA ALA A 246 15.66 4.34 9.72
C ALA A 246 16.55 5.45 9.11
N PRO A 247 17.74 5.17 8.52
CA PRO A 247 18.56 6.20 7.86
C PRO A 247 17.96 6.76 6.56
N GLU A 248 16.99 6.08 5.96
CA GLU A 248 16.29 6.49 4.74
C GLU A 248 14.99 7.24 5.07
N VAL A 249 14.76 7.64 6.31
CA VAL A 249 13.53 8.29 6.74
C VAL A 249 13.85 9.67 7.27
N THR A 250 13.27 10.69 6.64
CA THR A 250 13.21 12.02 7.23
C THR A 250 12.07 12.06 8.24
N LYS A 251 12.38 12.45 9.48
CA LYS A 251 11.40 12.59 10.58
C LYS A 251 11.35 14.04 11.03
N LEU A 252 10.15 14.62 11.02
CA LEU A 252 9.90 16.01 11.39
C LEU A 252 8.71 16.10 12.35
N SER A 253 8.60 17.19 13.10
CA SER A 253 7.33 17.57 13.73
C SER A 253 6.36 18.07 12.66
N HIS A 254 5.07 17.75 12.81
CA HIS A 254 4.05 18.28 11.92
C HIS A 254 3.91 19.80 12.15
N PRO A 255 3.96 20.66 11.11
CA PRO A 255 4.06 22.10 11.28
C PRO A 255 2.82 22.76 11.92
N SER A 256 1.66 22.08 11.87
CA SER A 256 0.41 22.59 12.45
C SER A 256 -0.11 21.82 13.66
N PHE A 257 0.56 20.74 14.09
CA PHE A 257 0.08 19.88 15.18
C PHE A 257 1.23 19.41 16.06
N GLU A 258 1.33 20.01 17.25
CA GLU A 258 2.44 19.82 18.19
C GLU A 258 2.67 18.35 18.60
N ASN A 259 1.61 17.56 18.69
CA ASN A 259 1.64 16.15 19.09
C ASN A 259 1.57 15.16 17.91
N SER A 260 1.93 15.61 16.71
CA SER A 260 1.99 14.76 15.51
C SER A 260 3.34 14.91 14.84
N GLU A 261 3.88 13.78 14.40
CA GLU A 261 5.09 13.73 13.59
C GLU A 261 4.72 13.60 12.11
N LEU A 262 5.64 13.98 11.23
CA LEU A 262 5.56 13.89 9.77
C LEU A 262 6.83 13.20 9.28
N TRP A 263 6.68 11.98 8.78
CA TRP A 263 7.76 11.14 8.28
C TRP A 263 7.57 10.84 6.80
N TYR A 264 8.66 10.79 6.05
CA TYR A 264 8.64 10.34 4.66
C TYR A 264 9.93 9.63 4.29
N HIS A 265 9.81 8.67 3.38
CA HIS A 265 10.94 7.90 2.86
C HIS A 265 11.72 8.75 1.86
N THR A 266 13.04 8.78 2.03
CA THR A 266 14.00 9.57 1.25
C THR A 266 15.08 8.66 0.69
N LYS A 267 14.76 7.84 -0.31
CA LYS A 267 15.78 6.98 -0.93
C LYS A 267 16.61 7.71 -2.02
N PRO A 268 17.95 7.56 -2.03
CA PRO A 268 18.83 8.08 -3.09
C PRO A 268 18.79 7.29 -4.43
N PRO A 269 19.37 7.84 -5.52
CA PRO A 269 20.39 8.88 -5.51
C PRO A 269 19.81 10.25 -5.14
N MET A 270 20.47 10.97 -4.22
CA MET A 270 20.04 12.30 -3.74
C MET A 270 19.84 13.30 -4.88
N THR A 271 20.29 13.01 -6.10
CA THR A 271 20.05 13.82 -7.28
C THR A 271 18.63 13.71 -7.83
N LYS A 272 17.91 12.59 -7.62
CA LYS A 272 16.53 12.36 -8.09
C LYS A 272 15.71 11.57 -7.06
N PRO A 273 15.34 12.20 -5.92
CA PRO A 273 14.61 11.53 -4.85
C PRO A 273 13.18 11.16 -5.26
N ILE A 274 12.66 10.09 -4.65
CA ILE A 274 11.28 9.63 -4.81
C ILE A 274 10.67 9.48 -3.41
N TYR A 275 9.48 10.04 -3.26
CA TYR A 275 8.68 10.18 -2.05
C TYR A 275 7.35 9.48 -2.30
N ASP A 276 7.35 8.17 -2.03
CA ASP A 276 6.25 7.25 -2.32
C ASP A 276 5.70 6.57 -1.06
N TYR A 277 6.21 6.95 0.12
CA TYR A 277 5.80 6.43 1.41
C TYR A 277 5.94 7.48 2.52
N ALA A 278 4.84 7.75 3.22
CA ALA A 278 4.78 8.75 4.28
C ALA A 278 3.89 8.30 5.45
N PHE A 279 4.16 8.88 6.61
CA PHE A 279 3.37 8.76 7.83
C PHE A 279 3.17 10.14 8.47
N VAL A 280 1.96 10.41 8.97
CA VAL A 280 1.68 11.56 9.82
C VAL A 280 0.83 11.12 11.01
N GLY A 281 1.15 11.61 12.21
CA GLY A 281 0.34 11.37 13.41
C GLY A 281 1.19 11.00 14.62
N SER A 282 0.61 10.28 15.57
CA SER A 282 1.29 9.90 16.81
C SER A 282 1.94 8.52 16.66
N PRO A 283 3.28 8.43 16.60
CA PRO A 283 3.95 7.17 16.27
C PRO A 283 3.85 6.11 17.37
N ASN A 284 3.61 6.51 18.62
CA ASN A 284 3.63 5.61 19.78
C ASN A 284 2.27 4.97 20.09
N ILE A 285 1.24 5.22 19.28
CA ILE A 285 -0.09 4.63 19.45
C ILE A 285 -0.12 3.23 18.86
N LEU A 286 -0.78 2.31 19.57
CA LEU A 286 -1.13 0.97 19.08
C LEU A 286 -2.63 0.91 18.80
N ILE A 287 -3.03 -0.05 17.97
CA ILE A 287 -4.46 -0.40 17.88
C ILE A 287 -4.89 -1.04 19.21
N GLN A 288 -5.90 -0.47 19.84
CA GLN A 288 -6.57 -1.05 21.00
C GLN A 288 -7.90 -1.65 20.56
N ASN A 289 -8.29 -2.78 21.18
CA ASN A 289 -9.64 -3.29 21.07
C ASN A 289 -10.42 -2.86 22.32
N SER A 290 -11.43 -2.01 22.16
CA SER A 290 -12.40 -1.67 23.20
C SER A 290 -13.50 -2.74 23.23
N ALA A 291 -13.18 -3.96 23.65
CA ALA A 291 -14.17 -4.97 24.00
C ALA A 291 -14.10 -5.24 25.52
N PRO A 292 -15.23 -5.39 26.22
CA PRO A 292 -15.25 -5.52 27.67
C PRO A 292 -14.67 -6.89 28.08
N THR A 293 -13.55 -6.87 28.79
CA THR A 293 -13.05 -8.07 29.48
C THR A 293 -13.95 -8.34 30.68
N ASN A 294 -14.96 -9.20 30.49
CA ASN A 294 -15.58 -9.88 31.62
C ASN A 294 -14.52 -10.77 32.27
N SER A 295 -14.35 -10.56 33.58
CA SER A 295 -13.60 -11.43 34.47
C SER A 295 -14.11 -12.85 34.37
N GLY A 296 -13.26 -13.76 33.91
CA GLY A 296 -13.45 -15.21 33.98
C GLY A 296 -12.10 -15.84 34.32
N THR A 297 -11.93 -16.17 35.59
CA THR A 297 -10.81 -16.95 36.11
C THR A 297 -10.93 -18.38 35.61
N ASP A 298 -10.11 -18.74 34.61
CA ASP A 298 -9.78 -20.14 34.35
C ASP A 298 -8.25 -20.24 34.27
N THR A 299 -7.69 -20.80 35.34
CA THR A 299 -6.28 -21.17 35.47
C THR A 299 -5.99 -22.44 34.68
N GLU A 300 -5.18 -22.33 33.62
CA GLU A 300 -4.31 -23.42 33.13
C GLU A 300 -3.20 -22.88 32.20
N PRO A 301 -2.08 -23.62 32.06
CA PRO A 301 -0.83 -23.39 32.76
C PRO A 301 0.11 -22.42 32.05
N GLU A 302 0.94 -21.79 32.87
CA GLU A 302 2.00 -20.84 32.51
C GLU A 302 2.99 -21.44 31.49
N ILE A 303 2.85 -21.09 30.20
CA ILE A 303 3.91 -21.27 29.22
C ILE A 303 4.96 -20.20 29.48
N LYS A 304 6.06 -20.58 30.13
CA LYS A 304 7.25 -19.74 30.30
C LYS A 304 7.68 -19.18 28.92
N PRO A 305 7.92 -17.87 28.79
CA PRO A 305 8.44 -17.31 27.55
C PRO A 305 9.81 -17.91 27.25
N SER A 306 9.92 -18.62 26.13
CA SER A 306 11.21 -19.01 25.55
C SER A 306 12.00 -17.73 25.25
N PRO A 307 13.30 -17.66 25.57
CA PRO A 307 14.08 -16.44 25.39
C PRO A 307 14.15 -16.11 23.89
N SER A 308 13.59 -14.98 23.49
CA SER A 308 13.76 -14.45 22.14
C SER A 308 15.25 -14.20 21.91
N LEU A 309 15.86 -14.94 20.97
CA LEU A 309 17.24 -14.71 20.54
C LEU A 309 17.47 -13.22 20.24
N SER A 310 18.62 -12.69 20.65
CA SER A 310 19.04 -11.36 20.21
C SER A 310 19.19 -11.32 18.68
N PRO A 311 19.11 -10.14 18.03
CA PRO A 311 19.29 -10.04 16.57
C PRO A 311 20.59 -10.68 16.04
N ALA A 312 21.68 -10.60 16.82
CA ALA A 312 22.96 -11.21 16.45
C ALA A 312 22.93 -12.75 16.55
N GLU A 313 22.26 -13.30 17.57
CA GLU A 313 22.09 -14.74 17.73
C GLU A 313 21.16 -15.31 16.66
N LEU A 314 20.08 -14.60 16.32
CA LEU A 314 19.18 -14.97 15.24
C LEU A 314 19.92 -14.99 13.88
N GLN A 315 20.73 -13.97 13.60
CA GLN A 315 21.54 -13.95 12.37
C GLN A 315 22.54 -15.11 12.33
N LYS A 316 23.21 -15.40 13.47
CA LYS A 316 24.10 -16.55 13.60
C LYS A 316 23.36 -17.87 13.37
N LYS A 317 22.17 -18.04 13.95
CA LYS A 317 21.32 -19.23 13.79
C LYS A 317 20.84 -19.40 12.35
N ASN A 318 20.44 -18.33 11.68
CA ASN A 318 20.05 -18.36 10.27
C ASN A 318 21.22 -18.81 9.38
N LYS A 319 22.43 -18.30 9.63
CA LYS A 319 23.64 -18.75 8.91
C LYS A 319 23.91 -20.24 9.15
N GLN A 320 23.79 -20.70 10.40
CA GLN A 320 23.95 -22.11 10.74
C GLN A 320 22.91 -23.01 10.04
N LEU A 321 21.65 -22.56 9.96
CA LEU A 321 20.59 -23.24 9.21
C LEU A 321 20.95 -23.40 7.73
N PHE A 322 21.38 -22.33 7.06
CA PHE A 322 21.79 -22.42 5.65
C PHE A 322 22.99 -23.36 5.46
N VAL A 323 24.02 -23.25 6.30
CA VAL A 323 25.17 -24.17 6.25
C VAL A 323 24.74 -25.64 6.38
N ALA A 324 23.81 -25.94 7.30
CA ALA A 324 23.29 -27.30 7.47
C ALA A 324 22.51 -27.78 6.24
N ILE A 325 21.67 -26.93 5.64
CA ILE A 325 20.89 -27.26 4.45
C ILE A 325 21.80 -27.54 3.25
N TYR A 326 22.78 -26.66 2.98
CA TYR A 326 23.76 -26.84 1.91
C TYR A 326 24.64 -28.08 2.09
N SER A 327 24.93 -28.43 3.35
CA SER A 327 25.65 -29.66 3.70
C SER A 327 24.75 -30.89 3.78
N LYS A 328 23.45 -30.76 3.48
CA LYS A 328 22.42 -31.82 3.56
C LYS A 328 22.32 -32.49 4.94
N GLN A 329 22.65 -31.76 6.01
CA GLN A 329 22.55 -32.23 7.39
C GLN A 329 21.16 -31.92 7.93
N GLU A 330 20.17 -32.71 7.53
CA GLU A 330 18.74 -32.48 7.83
C GLU A 330 18.47 -32.36 9.33
N ASP A 331 19.04 -33.23 10.16
CA ASP A 331 18.89 -33.21 11.62
C ASP A 331 19.42 -31.91 12.25
N LYS A 332 20.55 -31.39 11.77
CA LYS A 332 21.09 -30.10 12.25
C LYS A 332 20.24 -28.93 11.78
N ALA A 333 19.70 -28.98 10.57
CA ALA A 333 18.78 -27.96 10.09
C ALA A 333 17.50 -27.93 10.95
N LEU A 334 16.94 -29.10 11.30
CA LEU A 334 15.82 -29.23 12.23
C LEU A 334 16.18 -28.69 13.63
N GLN A 335 17.36 -29.03 14.15
CA GLN A 335 17.86 -28.50 15.42
C GLN A 335 17.96 -26.97 15.39
N PHE A 336 18.53 -26.37 14.34
CA PHE A 336 18.64 -24.92 14.26
C PHE A 336 17.26 -24.24 14.18
N LEU A 337 16.26 -24.86 13.54
CA LEU A 337 14.88 -24.38 13.60
C LEU A 337 14.30 -24.48 15.03
N GLN A 338 14.58 -25.55 15.76
CA GLN A 338 14.17 -25.68 17.17
C GLN A 338 14.82 -24.62 18.06
N GLU A 339 16.08 -24.29 17.78
CA GLU A 339 16.86 -23.27 18.49
C GLU A 339 16.53 -21.84 18.07
N GLY A 340 15.52 -21.63 17.21
CA GLY A 340 14.99 -20.31 16.88
C GLY A 340 15.48 -19.70 15.56
N ALA A 341 16.13 -20.48 14.69
CA ALA A 341 16.39 -20.02 13.32
C ALA A 341 15.09 -19.70 12.58
N ASP A 342 15.10 -18.63 11.79
CA ASP A 342 13.93 -18.17 11.05
C ASP A 342 13.62 -19.12 9.87
N PRO A 343 12.43 -19.77 9.85
CA PRO A 343 12.02 -20.65 8.74
C PRO A 343 11.86 -19.89 7.40
N ASN A 344 11.85 -18.55 7.43
CA ASN A 344 11.76 -17.66 6.28
C ASN A 344 13.05 -16.86 6.04
N ALA A 345 14.17 -17.23 6.69
CA ALA A 345 15.46 -16.58 6.46
C ALA A 345 15.78 -16.50 4.96
N ASP A 346 16.47 -15.44 4.55
CA ASP A 346 16.86 -15.22 3.16
C ASP A 346 18.36 -15.44 2.97
N TYR A 347 18.72 -16.18 1.93
CA TYR A 347 20.08 -16.29 1.43
C TYR A 347 20.06 -16.10 -0.09
N GLN A 348 20.41 -14.89 -0.55
CA GLN A 348 20.43 -14.51 -1.97
C GLN A 348 19.08 -14.75 -2.67
N GLY A 349 17.97 -14.47 -1.99
CA GLY A 349 16.62 -14.72 -2.53
C GLY A 349 16.13 -16.16 -2.39
N TRP A 350 16.95 -17.07 -1.85
CA TRP A 350 16.55 -18.45 -1.54
C TRP A 350 16.21 -18.60 -0.07
N ARG A 351 15.08 -19.26 0.22
CA ARG A 351 14.62 -19.57 1.58
C ARG A 351 14.88 -21.04 1.94
N PRO A 352 14.93 -21.40 3.24
CA PRO A 352 15.07 -22.78 3.68
C PRO A 352 14.16 -23.77 2.94
N LEU A 353 12.89 -23.39 2.70
CA LEU A 353 11.93 -24.24 1.99
C LEU A 353 12.28 -24.50 0.51
N HIS A 354 12.88 -23.54 -0.19
CA HIS A 354 13.32 -23.77 -1.58
C HIS A 354 14.53 -24.69 -1.62
N LEU A 355 15.50 -24.44 -0.74
CA LEU A 355 16.73 -25.22 -0.67
C LEU A 355 16.45 -26.65 -0.19
N SER A 356 15.53 -26.85 0.75
CA SER A 356 15.10 -28.19 1.18
C SER A 356 14.42 -28.97 0.04
N ILE A 357 13.79 -28.29 -0.92
CA ILE A 357 13.24 -28.94 -2.13
C ILE A 357 14.36 -29.31 -3.10
N VAL A 358 15.30 -28.39 -3.36
CA VAL A 358 16.43 -28.65 -4.26
C VAL A 358 17.34 -29.76 -3.75
N PHE A 359 17.57 -29.82 -2.44
CA PHE A 359 18.42 -30.83 -1.81
C PHE A 359 17.68 -32.07 -1.31
N ASP A 360 16.35 -32.13 -1.53
CA ASP A 360 15.50 -33.28 -1.20
C ASP A 360 15.50 -33.66 0.28
N LEU A 361 15.11 -32.71 1.13
CA LEU A 361 15.07 -32.81 2.60
C LEU A 361 13.61 -32.81 3.10
N PRO A 362 12.89 -33.95 3.04
CA PRO A 362 11.45 -34.02 3.27
C PRO A 362 11.02 -33.74 4.72
N ASN A 363 11.82 -34.14 5.72
CA ASN A 363 11.49 -33.87 7.13
C ASN A 363 11.66 -32.38 7.43
N LEU A 364 12.68 -31.76 6.84
CA LEU A 364 12.85 -30.31 6.91
C LEU A 364 11.70 -29.57 6.20
N VAL A 365 11.23 -30.05 5.05
CA VAL A 365 10.04 -29.50 4.38
C VAL A 365 8.81 -29.59 5.29
N LYS A 366 8.54 -30.76 5.89
CA LYS A 366 7.42 -30.95 6.83
C LYS A 366 7.52 -30.00 8.04
N GLU A 367 8.71 -29.87 8.63
CA GLU A 367 8.93 -28.99 9.76
C GLU A 367 8.80 -27.50 9.40
N LEU A 368 9.31 -27.09 8.24
CA LEU A 368 9.15 -25.73 7.72
C LEU A 368 7.68 -25.41 7.45
N VAL A 369 6.91 -26.35 6.87
CA VAL A 369 5.45 -26.24 6.71
C VAL A 369 4.76 -26.11 8.08
N ARG A 370 5.10 -26.97 9.05
CA ARG A 370 4.56 -26.93 10.42
C ARG A 370 4.83 -25.58 11.10
N ARG A 371 6.00 -24.99 10.83
CA ARG A 371 6.41 -23.65 11.30
C ARG A 371 5.87 -22.50 10.45
N LYS A 372 4.93 -22.76 9.53
CA LYS A 372 4.30 -21.76 8.66
C LYS A 372 5.31 -20.98 7.79
N ALA A 373 6.34 -21.66 7.27
CA ALA A 373 7.20 -21.12 6.24
C ALA A 373 6.38 -20.68 5.02
N SER A 374 6.83 -19.65 4.30
CA SER A 374 6.08 -19.07 3.19
C SER A 374 5.99 -20.02 1.99
N LEU A 375 4.86 -20.72 1.86
CA LEU A 375 4.60 -21.74 0.84
C LEU A 375 4.52 -21.20 -0.60
N ASN A 376 4.37 -19.88 -0.75
CA ASN A 376 4.19 -19.19 -2.04
C ASN A 376 5.25 -18.10 -2.29
N PHE A 377 6.38 -18.13 -1.58
CA PHE A 377 7.54 -17.32 -1.97
C PHE A 377 8.07 -17.76 -3.33
N GLN A 378 8.52 -16.83 -4.19
CA GLN A 378 9.01 -17.21 -5.52
C GLN A 378 10.51 -17.00 -5.61
N VAL A 379 11.22 -17.99 -6.14
CA VAL A 379 12.62 -17.88 -6.53
C VAL A 379 12.71 -18.07 -8.03
N ASP A 380 13.27 -17.07 -8.72
CA ASP A 380 13.29 -17.01 -10.20
C ASP A 380 11.91 -17.25 -10.84
N GLY A 381 10.84 -16.80 -10.17
CA GLY A 381 9.45 -16.98 -10.59
C GLY A 381 8.81 -18.33 -10.23
N TYR A 382 9.50 -19.21 -9.48
CA TYR A 382 8.99 -20.51 -9.03
C TYR A 382 8.56 -20.48 -7.56
N THR A 383 7.29 -20.79 -7.27
CA THR A 383 6.87 -21.12 -5.89
C THR A 383 7.50 -22.44 -5.43
N PRO A 384 7.58 -22.74 -4.12
CA PRO A 384 7.96 -24.06 -3.61
C PRO A 384 7.26 -25.20 -4.35
N LEU A 385 5.95 -25.09 -4.60
CA LEU A 385 5.21 -26.15 -5.30
C LEU A 385 5.64 -26.29 -6.77
N SER A 386 5.77 -25.19 -7.52
CA SER A 386 6.30 -25.24 -8.89
C SER A 386 7.75 -25.70 -8.94
N LEU A 387 8.56 -25.35 -7.94
CA LEU A 387 9.95 -25.77 -7.81
C LEU A 387 10.04 -27.29 -7.57
N ALA A 388 9.24 -27.83 -6.65
CA ALA A 388 9.16 -29.27 -6.41
C ALA A 388 8.70 -30.04 -7.66
N THR A 389 7.81 -29.43 -8.46
CA THR A 389 7.38 -29.99 -9.74
C THR A 389 8.54 -30.03 -10.75
N VAL A 390 9.27 -28.93 -10.94
CA VAL A 390 10.39 -28.85 -11.90
C VAL A 390 11.64 -29.64 -11.47
N TYR A 391 11.80 -29.88 -10.17
CA TYR A 391 12.81 -30.77 -9.61
C TYR A 391 12.36 -32.23 -9.50
N GLU A 392 11.15 -32.56 -9.98
CA GLU A 392 10.60 -33.91 -10.04
C GLU A 392 10.57 -34.60 -8.65
N LYS A 393 10.05 -33.87 -7.65
CA LYS A 393 9.96 -34.32 -6.25
C LYS A 393 8.51 -34.60 -5.84
N PRO A 394 7.92 -35.76 -6.21
CA PRO A 394 6.49 -36.03 -6.00
C PRO A 394 6.07 -36.08 -4.53
N GLU A 395 6.91 -36.59 -3.62
CA GLU A 395 6.61 -36.56 -2.18
C GLU A 395 6.48 -35.11 -1.68
N LEU A 396 7.39 -34.24 -2.10
CA LEU A 396 7.39 -32.83 -1.69
C LEU A 396 6.22 -32.06 -2.33
N VAL A 397 5.84 -32.40 -3.57
CA VAL A 397 4.62 -31.89 -4.21
C VAL A 397 3.40 -32.22 -3.35
N ALA A 398 3.24 -33.47 -2.92
CA ALA A 398 2.11 -33.88 -2.08
C ALA A 398 2.09 -33.15 -0.73
N ILE A 399 3.24 -33.01 -0.07
CA ILE A 399 3.36 -32.25 1.19
C ILE A 399 2.94 -30.79 1.00
N LEU A 400 3.39 -30.15 -0.07
CA LEU A 400 3.11 -28.74 -0.35
C LEU A 400 1.66 -28.50 -0.80
N GLU A 401 1.07 -29.39 -1.61
CA GLU A 401 -0.35 -29.31 -2.01
C GLU A 401 -1.27 -29.48 -0.80
N ASN A 402 -1.00 -30.46 0.07
CA ASN A 402 -1.75 -30.65 1.32
C ASN A 402 -1.62 -29.46 2.27
N ALA A 403 -0.52 -28.73 2.20
CA ALA A 403 -0.29 -27.51 2.97
C ALA A 403 -0.94 -26.25 2.34
N GLY A 404 -1.59 -26.36 1.18
CA GLY A 404 -2.23 -25.24 0.49
C GLY A 404 -1.28 -24.35 -0.33
N ALA A 405 -0.12 -24.89 -0.75
CA ALA A 405 0.78 -24.19 -1.66
C ALA A 405 0.17 -24.05 -3.07
N THR A 406 0.53 -22.99 -3.78
CA THR A 406 0.02 -22.66 -5.12
C THR A 406 1.13 -22.71 -6.16
N LYS A 407 0.77 -23.06 -7.41
CA LYS A 407 1.70 -23.08 -8.55
C LYS A 407 1.86 -21.67 -9.13
N SER A 408 3.10 -21.28 -9.47
CA SER A 408 3.37 -20.13 -10.34
C SER A 408 3.32 -20.50 -11.83
N ARG A 409 3.22 -19.47 -12.69
CA ARG A 409 3.36 -19.63 -14.15
C ARG A 409 4.78 -20.09 -14.48
N ALA A 410 4.91 -21.05 -15.38
CA ALA A 410 6.20 -21.60 -15.80
C ALA A 410 7.09 -20.52 -16.45
N VAL A 411 8.37 -20.52 -16.08
CA VAL A 411 9.39 -19.58 -16.60
C VAL A 411 10.43 -20.38 -17.39
N SER A 412 11.03 -19.79 -18.42
CA SER A 412 11.83 -20.51 -19.43
C SER A 412 13.11 -21.19 -18.94
N LYS A 413 13.53 -21.01 -17.68
CA LYS A 413 14.75 -21.59 -17.12
C LYS A 413 14.51 -22.23 -15.74
N LYS A 414 15.01 -23.45 -15.55
CA LYS A 414 15.04 -24.14 -14.24
C LYS A 414 15.92 -23.34 -13.27
N PRO A 415 15.42 -22.95 -12.08
CA PRO A 415 16.22 -22.23 -11.08
C PRO A 415 17.38 -23.10 -10.61
N THR A 416 18.48 -22.49 -10.17
CA THR A 416 19.61 -23.20 -9.56
C THR A 416 19.93 -22.55 -8.23
N ALA A 417 20.06 -23.36 -7.17
CA ALA A 417 20.44 -22.86 -5.85
C ALA A 417 21.80 -22.13 -5.91
N PRO A 418 21.95 -20.98 -5.22
CA PRO A 418 23.19 -20.23 -5.18
C PRO A 418 24.29 -21.04 -4.50
N LYS A 419 25.55 -20.65 -4.67
CA LYS A 419 26.64 -21.26 -3.89
C LYS A 419 26.69 -20.61 -2.50
N LEU A 420 26.93 -21.43 -1.48
CA LEU A 420 27.11 -20.98 -0.09
C LEU A 420 28.40 -20.16 0.07
#